data_AF-A0A5R9C0A2-F1
#
_entry.id   AF-A0A5R9C0A2-F1
#
_cell.length_a   1.000
_cell.length_b   1.000
_cell.length_c   1.000
_cell.angle_alpha   90.00
_cell.angle_beta   90.00
_cell.angle_gamma   90.00
#
_symmetry.space_group_name_H-M   'P 1'
#
loop_
_entity.id
_entity.type
_entity.pdbx_description
1 polymer ?
#
loop_
_entity_poly.entity_id
_entity_poly.type
_entity_poly.pdbx_seq_one_letter_code
_entity_poly.pdbx_strand_id
1 'polypeptide(L)'
;MNSLIAQIEKAQPFFEKLSRNKYLRAIKDGFTASMPVILFSSLFMLVANLPEVFGYHWSEATKAWIMKPYSYTMGIVGLLVASNTSKALTDSFNGDLPNKHKLNSNSISMGAISGFLILSVGQIENGFATEFMGTSGLITSFIAAILTVHIYKFFVTREIIITMPEEVPPNISQAFADIAPFAATISVTLLVDFVIRSTFGTSFAEWLIGIFQPLFTASDGYLGLAIIAGAMSFFWFIGIHGPSIVRPATSAVEYLNIDINIQTHLAGGRATKLLTDPARAFVMTFGGTGATLVVPYLFMFFSKSKRNKAVGKATFIPSTFAVNEPILFGAPIILNPVFFIPFILAPIINIWIFKIFVEVLGMTAFIFVLPWTIPGPIGIPIAAGFHPLSFVLALVLIVVDALIYFPFFKVYDNQVYDNQVYEDELAAETNKDENKAIDVQEENTVPNTPEISDDVVPTTNIVLDDKKHVLVLCAGGGTSGLLSNALNKASEKYDAPLEATAGSYGSHNDILKDYDLVVLAPQVASNYETIKKDTDKLGIKLIKTKGQEYISLTNDPEKAMDFVLDKF
;
A
#
# COMPACT_ATOMS: atom_id res chain seq x y z
N MET A 1 -21.61 18.89 2.19
CA MET A 1 -21.07 17.78 1.36
C MET A 1 -20.25 18.31 0.17
N ASN A 2 -20.85 18.95 -0.84
CA ASN A 2 -20.12 19.37 -2.06
C ASN A 2 -18.98 20.37 -1.79
N SER A 3 -19.16 21.31 -0.86
CA SER A 3 -18.09 22.23 -0.45
C SER A 3 -16.91 21.52 0.24
N LEU A 4 -17.15 20.44 0.98
CA LEU A 4 -16.09 19.66 1.64
C LEU A 4 -15.31 18.85 0.60
N ILE A 5 -16.04 18.24 -0.34
CA ILE A 5 -15.46 17.52 -1.49
C ILE A 5 -14.53 18.45 -2.28
N ALA A 6 -14.99 19.66 -2.63
CA ALA A 6 -14.19 20.65 -3.34
C ALA A 6 -12.94 21.09 -2.56
N GLN A 7 -13.01 21.18 -1.22
CA GLN A 7 -11.85 21.48 -0.39
C GLN A 7 -10.83 20.33 -0.37
N ILE A 8 -11.30 19.08 -0.34
CA ILE A 8 -10.43 17.89 -0.41
C ILE A 8 -9.74 17.84 -1.78
N GLU A 9 -10.48 18.07 -2.87
CA GLU A 9 -9.93 18.15 -4.24
C GLU A 9 -8.88 19.26 -4.37
N LYS A 10 -9.11 20.43 -3.74
CA LYS A 10 -8.12 21.52 -3.71
C LYS A 10 -6.82 21.13 -2.99
N ALA A 11 -6.86 20.19 -2.05
CA ALA A 11 -5.68 19.67 -1.36
C ALA A 11 -4.90 18.62 -2.16
N GLN A 12 -5.42 18.17 -3.31
CA GLN A 12 -4.81 17.12 -4.13
C GLN A 12 -3.33 17.37 -4.50
N PRO A 13 -2.89 18.59 -4.90
CA PRO A 13 -1.48 18.83 -5.21
C PRO A 13 -0.55 18.62 -4.01
N PHE A 14 -1.04 18.88 -2.79
CA PHE A 14 -0.29 18.60 -1.57
C PHE A 14 -0.17 17.09 -1.33
N PHE A 15 -1.25 16.34 -1.53
CA PHE A 15 -1.25 14.87 -1.43
C PHE A 15 -0.30 14.23 -2.44
N GLU A 16 -0.29 14.71 -3.68
CA GLU A 16 0.65 14.28 -4.71
C GLU A 16 2.10 14.58 -4.31
N LYS A 17 2.38 15.79 -3.80
CA LYS A 17 3.72 16.15 -3.32
C LYS A 17 4.20 15.23 -2.19
N LEU A 18 3.33 14.92 -1.22
CA LEU A 18 3.65 14.02 -0.12
C LEU A 18 3.92 12.60 -0.62
N SER A 19 3.09 12.11 -1.56
CA SER A 19 3.25 10.79 -2.17
C SER A 19 4.53 10.65 -3.00
N ARG A 20 5.10 11.77 -3.47
CA ARG A 20 6.34 11.81 -4.27
C ARG A 20 7.61 11.75 -3.42
N ASN A 21 7.50 11.80 -2.09
CA ASN A 21 8.64 11.62 -1.20
C ASN A 21 9.17 10.18 -1.31
N LYS A 22 10.47 10.03 -1.61
CA LYS A 22 11.09 8.72 -1.87
C LYS A 22 10.98 7.74 -0.72
N TYR A 23 11.04 8.23 0.52
CA TYR A 23 10.97 7.38 1.72
C TYR A 23 9.55 6.89 1.96
N LEU A 24 8.57 7.81 1.92
CA LEU A 24 7.16 7.44 2.07
C LEU A 24 6.69 6.52 0.94
N ARG A 25 7.14 6.81 -0.28
CA ARG A 25 6.89 5.96 -1.44
C ARG A 25 7.51 4.58 -1.26
N ALA A 26 8.77 4.48 -0.83
CA ALA A 26 9.42 3.20 -0.57
C ALA A 26 8.72 2.38 0.51
N ILE A 27 8.25 3.00 1.60
CA ILE A 27 7.46 2.32 2.64
C ILE A 27 6.15 1.79 2.05
N LYS A 28 5.42 2.63 1.31
CA LYS A 28 4.16 2.25 0.65
C LYS A 28 4.37 1.10 -0.34
N ASP A 29 5.37 1.20 -1.20
CA ASP A 29 5.69 0.21 -2.22
C ASP A 29 6.16 -1.10 -1.56
N GLY A 30 6.93 -0.99 -0.46
CA GLY A 30 7.35 -2.10 0.38
C GLY A 30 6.18 -2.89 0.97
N PHE A 31 5.15 -2.19 1.47
CA PHE A 31 3.90 -2.82 1.91
C PHE A 31 3.09 -3.43 0.78
N THR A 32 3.00 -2.71 -0.34
CA THR A 32 2.24 -3.15 -1.51
C THR A 32 2.79 -4.48 -2.03
N ALA A 33 4.11 -4.64 -2.05
CA ALA A 33 4.77 -5.90 -2.39
C ALA A 33 4.45 -7.05 -1.41
N SER A 34 4.10 -6.74 -0.15
CA SER A 34 3.71 -7.73 0.86
C SER A 34 2.20 -8.03 0.88
N MET A 35 1.39 -7.38 0.02
CA MET A 35 -0.07 -7.55 0.03
C MET A 35 -0.57 -8.99 -0.12
N PRO A 36 -0.01 -9.85 -1.01
CA PRO A 36 -0.48 -11.23 -1.14
C PRO A 36 -0.40 -11.99 0.18
N VAL A 37 0.68 -11.77 0.92
CA VAL A 37 0.91 -12.36 2.25
C VAL A 37 -0.11 -11.82 3.24
N ILE A 38 -0.29 -10.50 3.31
CA ILE A 38 -1.21 -9.86 4.26
C ILE A 38 -2.66 -10.33 4.02
N LEU A 39 -3.14 -10.24 2.78
CA LEU A 39 -4.52 -10.59 2.42
C LEU A 39 -4.84 -12.06 2.69
N PHE A 40 -3.95 -12.96 2.31
CA PHE A 40 -4.16 -14.39 2.47
C PHE A 40 -4.10 -14.82 3.95
N SER A 41 -3.20 -14.22 4.73
CA SER A 41 -2.99 -14.59 6.13
C SER A 41 -4.15 -14.15 7.03
N SER A 42 -4.74 -12.98 6.76
CA SER A 42 -5.91 -12.49 7.49
C SER A 42 -7.09 -13.47 7.46
N LEU A 43 -7.20 -14.33 6.44
CA LEU A 43 -8.22 -15.39 6.38
C LEU A 43 -8.00 -16.47 7.45
N PHE A 44 -6.76 -16.89 7.70
CA PHE A 44 -6.46 -17.88 8.75
C PHE A 44 -6.74 -17.34 10.15
N MET A 45 -6.42 -16.06 10.38
CA MET A 45 -6.78 -15.37 11.62
C MET A 45 -8.31 -15.38 11.81
N LEU A 46 -9.07 -15.12 10.75
CA LEU A 46 -10.52 -15.18 10.79
C LEU A 46 -11.01 -16.60 11.10
N VAL A 47 -10.54 -17.63 10.39
CA VAL A 47 -10.95 -19.03 10.63
C VAL A 47 -10.61 -19.51 12.04
N ALA A 48 -9.48 -19.06 12.59
CA ALA A 48 -9.05 -19.44 13.93
C ALA A 48 -9.90 -18.81 15.05
N ASN A 49 -10.41 -17.59 14.86
CA ASN A 49 -11.06 -16.82 15.94
C ASN A 49 -12.56 -16.58 15.71
N LEU A 50 -13.07 -16.76 14.50
CA LEU A 50 -14.50 -16.60 14.19
C LEU A 50 -15.39 -17.60 14.93
N PRO A 51 -15.04 -18.89 15.10
CA PRO A 51 -15.91 -19.84 15.79
C PRO A 51 -16.18 -19.50 17.26
N GLU A 52 -15.26 -18.78 17.91
CA GLU A 52 -15.44 -18.31 19.30
C GLU A 52 -16.63 -17.35 19.43
N VAL A 53 -16.96 -16.61 18.35
CA VAL A 53 -18.16 -15.76 18.28
C VAL A 53 -19.44 -16.58 18.45
N PHE A 54 -19.44 -17.85 18.06
CA PHE A 54 -20.58 -18.76 18.13
C PHE A 54 -20.52 -19.72 19.33
N GLY A 55 -19.62 -19.46 20.29
CA GLY A 55 -19.43 -20.30 21.49
C GLY A 55 -18.69 -21.62 21.22
N TYR A 56 -18.11 -21.78 20.04
CA TYR A 56 -17.29 -22.94 19.71
C TYR A 56 -15.81 -22.62 19.88
N HIS A 57 -15.10 -23.46 20.63
CA HIS A 57 -13.66 -23.34 20.84
C HIS A 57 -12.94 -24.52 20.19
N TRP A 58 -12.02 -24.21 19.28
CA TRP A 58 -11.07 -25.20 18.77
C TRP A 58 -10.24 -25.78 19.92
N SER A 59 -9.76 -27.02 19.77
CA SER A 59 -8.65 -27.48 20.63
C SER A 59 -7.43 -26.59 20.40
N GLU A 60 -6.58 -26.42 21.41
CA GLU A 60 -5.35 -25.62 21.28
C GLU A 60 -4.48 -26.10 20.11
N ALA A 61 -4.36 -27.41 19.93
CA ALA A 61 -3.61 -28.01 18.83
C ALA A 61 -4.21 -27.67 17.45
N THR A 62 -5.53 -27.72 17.32
CA THR A 62 -6.22 -27.35 16.07
C THR A 62 -6.08 -25.85 15.79
N LYS A 63 -6.27 -25.00 16.80
CA LYS A 63 -6.10 -23.55 16.65
C LYS A 63 -4.67 -23.21 16.25
N ALA A 64 -3.68 -23.82 16.88
CA ALA A 64 -2.28 -23.65 16.52
C ALA A 64 -1.98 -24.10 15.09
N TRP A 65 -2.57 -25.21 14.63
CA TRP A 65 -2.43 -25.66 13.24
C TRP A 65 -3.06 -24.69 12.24
N ILE A 66 -4.28 -24.20 12.50
CA ILE A 66 -4.97 -23.19 11.66
C ILE A 66 -4.16 -21.89 11.63
N MET A 67 -3.57 -21.49 12.76
CA MET A 67 -2.77 -20.28 12.87
C MET A 67 -1.37 -20.41 12.28
N LYS A 68 -0.91 -21.62 11.99
CA LYS A 68 0.45 -21.86 11.48
C LYS A 68 0.74 -21.05 10.21
N PRO A 69 -0.10 -21.05 9.16
CA PRO A 69 0.11 -20.19 7.99
C PRO A 69 0.26 -18.71 8.38
N TYR A 70 -0.61 -18.17 9.24
CA TYR A 70 -0.52 -16.78 9.72
C TYR A 70 0.82 -16.50 10.43
N SER A 71 1.27 -17.38 11.33
CA SER A 71 2.52 -17.20 12.08
C SER A 71 3.75 -17.17 11.18
N TYR A 72 3.79 -17.97 10.11
CA TYR A 72 4.91 -18.02 9.15
C TYR A 72 4.79 -16.99 8.01
N THR A 73 3.80 -16.10 8.07
CA THR A 73 3.54 -15.07 7.06
C THR A 73 3.40 -13.70 7.73
N MET A 74 2.23 -13.39 8.27
CA MET A 74 1.98 -12.17 9.04
C MET A 74 2.83 -12.08 10.31
N GLY A 75 3.13 -13.23 10.94
CA GLY A 75 4.03 -13.28 12.10
C GLY A 75 5.49 -12.92 11.79
N ILE A 76 5.87 -12.90 10.51
CA ILE A 76 7.22 -12.49 10.04
C ILE A 76 7.17 -11.28 9.10
N VAL A 77 6.04 -10.57 9.02
CA VAL A 77 5.83 -9.50 8.04
C VAL A 77 6.85 -8.35 8.19
N GLY A 78 7.41 -8.14 9.39
CA GLY A 78 8.47 -7.16 9.60
C GLY A 78 9.73 -7.46 8.77
N LEU A 79 10.09 -8.73 8.59
CA LEU A 79 11.21 -9.14 7.74
C LEU A 79 10.92 -8.84 6.27
N LEU A 80 9.73 -9.24 5.80
CA LEU A 80 9.30 -9.04 4.41
C LEU A 80 9.25 -7.54 4.07
N VAL A 81 8.72 -6.73 4.99
CA VAL A 81 8.62 -5.28 4.83
C VAL A 81 10.00 -4.61 4.91
N ALA A 82 10.92 -5.06 5.76
CA ALA A 82 12.31 -4.57 5.77
C ALA A 82 12.96 -4.77 4.39
N SER A 83 12.85 -5.98 3.84
CA SER A 83 13.37 -6.31 2.51
C SER A 83 12.70 -5.46 1.43
N ASN A 84 11.37 -5.52 1.31
CA ASN A 84 10.65 -4.86 0.22
C ASN A 84 10.80 -3.33 0.27
N THR A 85 10.79 -2.73 1.47
CA THR A 85 11.01 -1.28 1.64
C THR A 85 12.43 -0.90 1.25
N SER A 86 13.43 -1.69 1.65
CA SER A 86 14.82 -1.41 1.30
C SER A 86 15.06 -1.53 -0.20
N LYS A 87 14.45 -2.53 -0.85
CA LYS A 87 14.47 -2.69 -2.31
C LYS A 87 13.83 -1.49 -3.00
N ALA A 88 12.61 -1.12 -2.62
CA ALA A 88 11.91 0.02 -3.22
C ALA A 88 12.69 1.33 -3.05
N LEU A 89 13.32 1.55 -1.90
CA LEU A 89 14.16 2.73 -1.66
C LEU A 89 15.45 2.68 -2.48
N THR A 90 16.05 1.49 -2.64
CA THR A 90 17.24 1.26 -3.47
C THR A 90 16.95 1.58 -4.93
N ASP A 91 15.86 1.04 -5.47
CA ASP A 91 15.44 1.27 -6.85
C ASP A 91 15.19 2.76 -7.09
N SER A 92 14.58 3.45 -6.11
CA SER A 92 14.41 4.91 -6.17
C SER A 92 15.73 5.69 -6.16
N PHE A 93 16.77 5.23 -5.47
CA PHE A 93 18.09 5.88 -5.50
C PHE A 93 18.87 5.54 -6.77
N ASN A 94 18.74 4.31 -7.28
CA ASN A 94 19.40 3.87 -8.50
C ASN A 94 19.00 4.69 -9.73
N GLY A 95 17.78 5.22 -9.78
CA GLY A 95 17.37 6.18 -10.82
C GLY A 95 18.18 7.48 -10.80
N ASP A 96 18.68 7.93 -9.64
CA ASP A 96 19.52 9.14 -9.58
C ASP A 96 21.02 8.83 -9.70
N LEU A 97 21.46 7.63 -9.33
CA LEU A 97 22.89 7.28 -9.31
C LEU A 97 23.46 7.00 -10.72
N PRO A 98 24.75 7.28 -10.97
CA PRO A 98 25.44 6.85 -12.19
C PRO A 98 25.47 5.32 -12.29
N ASN A 99 25.55 4.77 -13.51
CA ASN A 99 25.58 3.31 -13.75
C ASN A 99 26.68 2.59 -12.95
N LYS A 100 27.87 3.20 -12.83
CA LYS A 100 28.99 2.66 -12.04
C LYS A 100 28.71 2.58 -10.52
N HIS A 101 27.74 3.34 -10.02
CA HIS A 101 27.40 3.41 -8.59
C HIS A 101 26.00 2.86 -8.30
N LYS A 102 25.43 2.05 -9.21
CA LYS A 102 24.16 1.38 -8.93
C LYS A 102 24.33 0.44 -7.74
N LEU A 103 23.36 0.50 -6.86
CA LEU A 103 23.28 -0.27 -5.63
C LEU A 103 22.64 -1.63 -5.93
N ASN A 104 23.17 -2.68 -5.31
CA ASN A 104 22.61 -4.03 -5.40
C ASN A 104 21.42 -4.20 -4.44
N SER A 105 20.20 -4.17 -4.97
CA SER A 105 18.96 -4.29 -4.20
C SER A 105 18.84 -5.62 -3.43
N ASN A 106 19.45 -6.71 -3.92
CA ASN A 106 19.41 -8.01 -3.24
C ASN A 106 20.29 -8.00 -1.98
N SER A 107 21.54 -7.52 -2.11
CA SER A 107 22.46 -7.39 -0.98
C SER A 107 21.92 -6.44 0.08
N ILE A 108 21.34 -5.31 -0.34
CA ILE A 108 20.68 -4.36 0.56
C ILE A 108 19.49 -5.01 1.27
N SER A 109 18.68 -5.80 0.57
CA SER A 109 17.55 -6.52 1.18
C SER A 109 18.02 -7.49 2.26
N MET A 110 19.09 -8.24 2.00
CA MET A 110 19.69 -9.14 3.01
C MET A 110 20.25 -8.36 4.19
N GLY A 111 20.91 -7.23 3.95
CA GLY A 111 21.39 -6.33 4.99
C GLY A 111 20.26 -5.77 5.85
N ALA A 112 19.15 -5.37 5.23
CA ALA A 112 17.98 -4.82 5.91
C ALA A 112 17.26 -5.87 6.77
N ILE A 113 17.10 -7.10 6.28
CA ILE A 113 16.57 -8.22 7.08
C ILE A 113 17.48 -8.48 8.29
N SER A 114 18.79 -8.59 8.06
CA SER A 114 19.76 -8.89 9.11
C SER A 114 19.80 -7.79 10.17
N GLY A 115 19.84 -6.52 9.74
CA GLY A 115 19.78 -5.36 10.61
C GLY A 115 18.48 -5.27 11.40
N PHE A 116 17.34 -5.58 10.77
CA PHE A 116 16.05 -5.64 11.44
C PHE A 116 16.02 -6.71 12.54
N LEU A 117 16.53 -7.92 12.24
CA LEU A 117 16.61 -9.01 13.21
C LEU A 117 17.48 -8.62 14.41
N ILE A 118 18.66 -8.04 14.17
CA ILE A 118 19.56 -7.57 15.24
C ILE A 118 18.84 -6.57 16.15
N LEU A 119 18.14 -5.59 15.57
CA LEU A 119 17.47 -4.53 16.33
C LEU A 119 16.20 -5.01 17.07
N SER A 120 15.48 -5.99 16.51
CA SER A 120 14.11 -6.31 16.98
C SER A 120 14.01 -7.62 17.74
N VAL A 121 14.84 -8.61 17.40
CA VAL A 121 14.62 -9.99 17.81
C VAL A 121 15.52 -10.33 18.99
N GLY A 122 14.91 -10.70 20.12
CA GLY A 122 15.61 -11.29 21.25
C GLY A 122 16.00 -12.75 20.99
N GLN A 123 17.02 -13.24 21.70
CA GLN A 123 17.31 -14.67 21.78
C GLN A 123 16.55 -15.30 22.95
N ILE A 124 16.01 -16.49 22.72
CA ILE A 124 15.39 -17.34 23.75
C ILE A 124 16.11 -18.69 23.79
N GLU A 125 15.83 -19.50 24.81
CA GLU A 125 16.41 -20.85 24.89
C GLU A 125 16.10 -21.64 23.60
N ASN A 126 17.16 -22.04 22.88
CA ASN A 126 17.10 -22.76 21.61
C ASN A 126 16.38 -22.02 20.45
N GLY A 127 16.28 -20.69 20.45
CA GLY A 127 15.66 -20.00 19.32
C GLY A 127 15.63 -18.48 19.37
N PHE A 128 14.74 -17.92 18.55
CA PHE A 128 14.49 -16.48 18.42
C PHE A 128 13.12 -16.11 18.99
N ALA A 129 13.05 -14.97 19.66
CA ALA A 129 11.77 -14.37 20.07
C ALA A 129 11.01 -13.87 18.84
N THR A 130 9.74 -14.24 18.71
CA THR A 130 8.91 -13.90 17.54
C THR A 130 8.08 -12.63 17.72
N GLU A 131 8.04 -12.07 18.93
CA GLU A 131 7.16 -10.95 19.30
C GLU A 131 7.27 -9.73 18.38
N PHE A 132 8.50 -9.35 18.03
CA PHE A 132 8.77 -8.21 17.16
C PHE A 132 9.12 -8.60 15.72
N MET A 133 8.93 -9.87 15.31
CA MET A 133 9.13 -10.29 13.90
C MET A 133 7.96 -9.89 12.99
N GLY A 134 6.76 -9.76 13.58
CA GLY A 134 5.53 -9.45 12.87
C GLY A 134 5.25 -7.95 12.81
N THR A 135 3.97 -7.60 12.93
CA THR A 135 3.48 -6.23 12.82
C THR A 135 4.04 -5.28 13.89
N SER A 136 4.36 -5.79 15.09
CA SER A 136 4.96 -5.00 16.17
C SER A 136 6.38 -4.50 15.86
N GLY A 137 7.10 -5.16 14.93
CA GLY A 137 8.43 -4.73 14.50
C GLY A 137 8.46 -3.77 13.31
N LEU A 138 7.31 -3.40 12.75
CA LEU A 138 7.26 -2.66 11.48
C LEU A 138 8.03 -1.33 11.52
N ILE A 139 8.01 -0.59 12.62
CA ILE A 139 8.79 0.66 12.72
C ILE A 139 10.29 0.37 12.57
N THR A 140 10.78 -0.64 13.29
CA THR A 140 12.18 -1.07 13.24
C THR A 140 12.53 -1.58 11.85
N SER A 141 11.59 -2.22 11.14
CA SER A 141 11.78 -2.67 9.75
C SER A 141 12.07 -1.49 8.81
N PHE A 142 11.36 -0.37 8.95
CA PHE A 142 11.61 0.83 8.13
C PHE A 142 12.94 1.47 8.49
N ILE A 143 13.26 1.56 9.78
CA ILE A 143 14.53 2.14 10.25
C ILE A 143 15.69 1.29 9.72
N ALA A 144 15.63 -0.03 9.85
CA ALA A 144 16.64 -0.94 9.33
C ALA A 144 16.79 -0.84 7.81
N ALA A 145 15.67 -0.79 7.07
CA ALA A 145 15.67 -0.62 5.63
C ALA A 145 16.33 0.69 5.20
N ILE A 146 15.91 1.82 5.79
CA ILE A 146 16.45 3.15 5.48
C ILE A 146 17.93 3.22 5.82
N LEU A 147 18.31 2.78 7.03
CA LEU A 147 19.70 2.76 7.50
C LEU A 147 20.59 1.96 6.55
N THR A 148 20.18 0.74 6.20
CA THR A 148 20.95 -0.15 5.31
C THR A 148 21.18 0.51 3.95
N VAL A 149 20.14 1.08 3.33
CA VAL A 149 20.27 1.74 2.02
C VAL A 149 21.25 2.91 2.08
N HIS A 150 21.25 3.70 3.17
CA HIS A 150 22.17 4.83 3.32
C HIS A 150 23.62 4.37 3.53
N ILE A 151 23.83 3.31 4.29
CA ILE A 151 25.15 2.71 4.48
C ILE A 151 25.68 2.19 3.13
N TYR A 152 24.91 1.37 2.42
CA TYR A 152 25.32 0.88 1.10
C TYR A 152 25.62 2.01 0.13
N LYS A 153 24.74 3.01 0.05
CA LYS A 153 24.95 4.18 -0.79
C LYS A 153 26.24 4.90 -0.44
N PHE A 154 26.55 5.09 0.84
CA PHE A 154 27.79 5.75 1.26
C PHE A 154 29.04 5.01 0.78
N PHE A 155 29.08 3.69 0.93
CA PHE A 155 30.24 2.88 0.52
C PHE A 155 30.38 2.82 -1.01
N VAL A 156 29.29 2.53 -1.72
CA VAL A 156 29.30 2.38 -3.19
C VAL A 156 29.64 3.71 -3.88
N THR A 157 29.04 4.82 -3.45
CA THR A 157 29.29 6.14 -4.09
C THR A 157 30.66 6.72 -3.79
N ARG A 158 31.34 6.22 -2.75
CA ARG A 158 32.72 6.61 -2.40
C ARG A 158 33.75 5.59 -2.84
N GLU A 159 33.34 4.57 -3.59
CA GLU A 159 34.21 3.48 -4.06
C GLU A 159 34.97 2.79 -2.91
N ILE A 160 34.38 2.76 -1.70
CA ILE A 160 34.88 2.02 -0.54
C ILE A 160 34.39 0.58 -0.67
N ILE A 161 34.77 -0.09 -1.75
CA ILE A 161 34.33 -1.44 -2.10
C ILE A 161 35.53 -2.30 -2.46
N ILE A 162 35.39 -3.61 -2.29
CA ILE A 162 36.41 -4.55 -2.74
C ILE A 162 36.26 -4.68 -4.26
N THR A 163 37.26 -4.20 -5.00
CA THR A 163 37.28 -4.26 -6.47
C THR A 163 38.01 -5.51 -6.92
N MET A 164 37.40 -6.28 -7.83
CA MET A 164 38.01 -7.47 -8.41
C MET A 164 38.63 -7.16 -9.79
N PRO A 165 39.65 -7.91 -10.23
CA PRO A 165 40.18 -7.83 -11.60
C PRO A 165 39.11 -8.12 -12.67
N GLU A 166 39.33 -7.66 -13.90
CA GLU A 166 38.38 -7.82 -15.02
C GLU A 166 38.15 -9.29 -15.41
N GLU A 167 39.09 -10.18 -15.07
CA GLU A 167 38.99 -11.62 -15.31
C GLU A 167 37.93 -12.30 -14.43
N VAL A 168 37.44 -11.63 -13.38
CA VAL A 168 36.48 -12.19 -12.43
C VAL A 168 35.05 -11.95 -12.92
N PRO A 169 34.20 -13.00 -12.97
CA PRO A 169 32.80 -12.87 -13.38
C PRO A 169 32.05 -11.77 -12.62
N PRO A 170 31.17 -10.98 -13.29
CA PRO A 170 30.48 -9.84 -12.68
C PRO A 170 29.71 -10.19 -11.39
N ASN A 171 29.06 -11.35 -11.34
CA ASN A 171 28.32 -11.80 -10.16
C ASN A 171 29.23 -12.00 -8.94
N ILE A 172 30.45 -12.48 -9.16
CA ILE A 172 31.46 -12.67 -8.11
C ILE A 172 32.01 -11.30 -7.70
N SER A 173 32.36 -10.45 -8.66
CA SER A 173 32.82 -9.08 -8.38
C SER A 173 31.81 -8.30 -7.55
N GLN A 174 30.51 -8.39 -7.88
CA GLN A 174 29.45 -7.73 -7.13
C GLN A 174 29.34 -8.26 -5.69
N ALA A 175 29.45 -9.58 -5.48
CA ALA A 175 29.42 -10.16 -4.15
C ALA A 175 30.55 -9.61 -3.26
N PHE A 176 31.77 -9.47 -3.79
CA PHE A 176 32.90 -8.87 -3.06
C PHE A 176 32.70 -7.37 -2.81
N ALA A 177 32.20 -6.63 -3.80
CA ALA A 177 31.90 -5.21 -3.64
C ALA A 177 30.90 -4.93 -2.50
N ASP A 178 29.96 -5.85 -2.28
CA ASP A 178 28.93 -5.73 -1.24
C ASP A 178 29.40 -6.12 0.17
N ILE A 179 30.56 -6.77 0.33
CA ILE A 179 31.05 -7.23 1.65
C ILE A 179 31.25 -6.05 2.62
N ALA A 180 31.94 -5.00 2.19
CA ALA A 180 32.23 -3.85 3.02
C ALA A 180 30.95 -3.13 3.51
N PRO A 181 29.99 -2.74 2.64
CA PRO A 181 28.74 -2.15 3.09
C PRO A 181 27.85 -3.11 3.91
N PHE A 182 27.84 -4.40 3.60
CA PHE A 182 27.13 -5.39 4.41
C PHE A 182 27.70 -5.44 5.83
N ALA A 183 29.02 -5.61 5.96
CA ALA A 183 29.71 -5.65 7.24
C ALA A 183 29.45 -4.37 8.06
N ALA A 184 29.53 -3.20 7.41
CA ALA A 184 29.21 -1.92 8.05
C ALA A 184 27.76 -1.86 8.54
N THR A 185 26.80 -2.37 7.76
CA THR A 185 25.39 -2.44 8.16
C THR A 185 25.24 -3.28 9.43
N ILE A 186 25.81 -4.48 9.45
CA ILE A 186 25.77 -5.37 10.62
C ILE A 186 26.43 -4.69 11.83
N SER A 187 27.64 -4.15 11.68
CA SER A 187 28.35 -3.49 12.77
C SER A 187 27.60 -2.29 13.35
N VAL A 188 27.00 -1.45 12.51
CA VAL A 188 26.22 -0.29 12.97
C VAL A 188 24.96 -0.75 13.69
N THR A 189 24.20 -1.70 13.14
CA THR A 189 22.98 -2.20 13.80
C THR A 189 23.29 -2.92 15.11
N LEU A 190 24.39 -3.67 15.17
CA LEU A 190 24.86 -4.33 16.38
C LEU A 190 25.29 -3.31 17.44
N LEU A 191 25.97 -2.24 17.05
CA LEU A 191 26.33 -1.15 17.97
C LEU A 191 25.08 -0.47 18.53
N VAL A 192 24.08 -0.18 17.69
CA VAL A 192 22.81 0.40 18.12
C VAL A 192 22.09 -0.52 19.10
N ASP A 193 21.95 -1.82 18.75
CA ASP A 193 21.32 -2.80 19.62
C ASP A 193 22.05 -2.94 20.97
N PHE A 194 23.39 -3.02 20.94
CA PHE A 194 24.21 -3.08 22.15
C PHE A 194 23.98 -1.88 23.07
N VAL A 195 23.99 -0.66 22.52
CA VAL A 195 23.76 0.57 23.29
C VAL A 195 22.36 0.58 23.90
N ILE A 196 21.33 0.23 23.13
CA ILE A 196 19.95 0.22 23.64
C ILE A 196 19.76 -0.84 24.72
N ARG A 197 20.17 -2.09 24.48
CA ARG A 197 20.03 -3.16 25.46
C ARG A 197 20.81 -2.89 26.75
N SER A 198 22.01 -2.30 26.63
CA SER A 198 22.84 -1.97 27.79
C SER A 198 22.30 -0.78 28.59
N THR A 199 21.59 0.15 27.94
CA THR A 199 21.04 1.36 28.60
C THR A 199 19.63 1.14 29.16
N PHE A 200 18.78 0.42 28.43
CA PHE A 200 17.35 0.29 28.71
C PHE A 200 16.91 -1.14 29.06
N GLY A 201 17.75 -2.15 28.84
CA GLY A 201 17.42 -3.56 29.11
C GLY A 201 16.47 -4.22 28.11
N THR A 202 16.03 -3.49 27.09
CA THR A 202 15.03 -3.92 26.10
C THR A 202 15.63 -3.97 24.69
N SER A 203 14.94 -4.62 23.75
CA SER A 203 15.31 -4.52 22.32
C SER A 203 15.11 -3.09 21.78
N PHE A 204 15.67 -2.76 20.62
CA PHE A 204 15.40 -1.47 19.96
C PHE A 204 13.91 -1.30 19.63
N ALA A 205 13.26 -2.36 19.16
CA ALA A 205 11.82 -2.33 18.86
C ALA A 205 10.97 -2.01 20.09
N GLU A 206 11.24 -2.68 21.20
CA GLU A 206 10.53 -2.47 22.47
C GLU A 206 10.83 -1.09 23.07
N TRP A 207 12.10 -0.66 23.04
CA TRP A 207 12.50 0.68 23.49
C TRP A 207 11.74 1.77 22.72
N LEU A 208 11.64 1.62 21.39
CA LEU A 208 10.96 2.58 20.53
C LEU A 208 9.46 2.69 20.87
N ILE A 209 8.81 1.56 21.21
CA ILE A 209 7.44 1.57 21.75
C ILE A 209 7.40 2.31 23.09
N GLY A 210 8.38 2.04 23.97
CA GLY A 210 8.57 2.71 25.27
C GLY A 210 8.58 4.24 25.19
N ILE A 211 9.17 4.82 24.14
CA ILE A 211 9.19 6.28 23.92
C ILE A 211 7.77 6.86 23.80
N PHE A 212 6.84 6.13 23.20
CA PHE A 212 5.47 6.59 23.00
C PHE A 212 4.56 6.33 24.21
N GLN A 213 4.91 5.40 25.10
CA GLN A 213 4.05 5.02 26.23
C GLN A 213 3.60 6.21 27.12
N PRO A 214 4.45 7.21 27.45
CA PRO A 214 4.03 8.35 28.26
C PRO A 214 2.84 9.14 27.68
N LEU A 215 2.69 9.13 26.34
CA LEU A 215 1.57 9.79 25.65
C LEU A 215 0.22 9.16 25.97
N PHE A 216 0.22 7.89 26.38
CA PHE A 216 -0.98 7.10 26.64
C PHE A 216 -1.24 6.89 28.13
N THR A 217 -0.57 7.68 28.99
CA THR A 217 -0.87 7.69 30.43
C THR A 217 -2.36 8.00 30.63
N ALA A 218 -3.07 7.04 31.21
CA ALA A 218 -4.51 6.96 31.04
C ALA A 218 -5.26 8.15 31.64
N SER A 219 -6.12 8.76 30.83
CA SER A 219 -7.12 9.73 31.26
C SER A 219 -8.46 9.38 30.60
N ASP A 220 -9.47 9.10 31.42
CA ASP A 220 -10.87 8.91 30.98
C ASP A 220 -11.51 10.22 30.43
N GLY A 221 -10.74 11.31 30.37
CA GLY A 221 -11.17 12.57 29.77
C GLY A 221 -11.27 12.53 28.25
N TYR A 222 -12.02 13.47 27.66
CA TYR A 222 -12.19 13.57 26.21
C TYR A 222 -10.85 13.62 25.46
N LEU A 223 -9.87 14.38 25.97
CA LEU A 223 -8.56 14.48 25.35
C LEU A 223 -7.76 13.17 25.44
N GLY A 224 -7.75 12.49 26.59
CA GLY A 224 -7.04 11.23 26.76
C GLY A 224 -7.59 10.13 25.84
N LEU A 225 -8.92 9.98 25.80
CA LEU A 225 -9.60 9.04 24.90
C LEU A 225 -9.35 9.37 23.42
N ALA A 226 -9.33 10.66 23.04
CA ALA A 226 -9.02 11.09 21.69
C ALA A 226 -7.57 10.77 21.29
N ILE A 227 -6.61 10.99 22.20
CA ILE A 227 -5.21 10.68 21.96
C ILE A 227 -5.05 9.17 21.76
N ILE A 228 -5.66 8.34 22.60
CA ILE A 228 -5.56 6.87 22.50
C ILE A 228 -6.17 6.38 21.18
N ALA A 229 -7.43 6.72 20.89
CA ALA A 229 -8.12 6.27 19.67
C ALA A 229 -7.49 6.83 18.39
N GLY A 230 -7.11 8.12 18.42
CA GLY A 230 -6.45 8.81 17.33
C GLY A 230 -5.05 8.26 17.06
N ALA A 231 -4.26 7.96 18.10
CA ALA A 231 -2.91 7.42 17.95
C ALA A 231 -2.92 6.02 17.34
N MET A 232 -3.85 5.14 17.74
CA MET A 232 -3.99 3.82 17.12
C MET A 232 -4.17 3.94 15.61
N SER A 233 -5.00 4.89 15.16
CA SER A 233 -5.26 5.08 13.74
C SER A 233 -4.15 5.85 13.04
N PHE A 234 -3.54 6.82 13.71
CA PHE A 234 -2.40 7.56 13.18
C PHE A 234 -1.21 6.66 12.88
N PHE A 235 -0.82 5.80 13.82
CA PHE A 235 0.29 4.86 13.60
C PHE A 235 -0.04 3.93 12.44
N TRP A 236 -1.25 3.35 12.41
CA TRP A 236 -1.65 2.48 11.30
C TRP A 236 -1.59 3.22 9.97
N PHE A 237 -2.08 4.45 9.91
CA PHE A 237 -2.03 5.27 8.72
C PHE A 237 -0.62 5.43 8.15
N ILE A 238 0.39 5.59 9.00
CA ILE A 238 1.79 5.71 8.57
C ILE A 238 2.50 4.36 8.36
N GLY A 239 1.76 3.25 8.36
CA GLY A 239 2.29 1.90 8.13
C GLY A 239 2.81 1.20 9.39
N ILE A 240 2.42 1.66 10.58
CA ILE A 240 2.85 1.09 11.85
C ILE A 240 1.64 0.48 12.53
N HIS A 241 1.66 -0.78 12.94
CA HIS A 241 0.49 -1.40 13.55
C HIS A 241 0.10 -0.71 14.88
N GLY A 242 -0.89 0.17 14.83
CA GLY A 242 -1.20 1.08 15.92
C GLY A 242 -1.53 0.41 17.26
N PRO A 243 -2.33 -0.67 17.29
CA PRO A 243 -2.55 -1.41 18.52
C PRO A 243 -1.26 -1.94 19.15
N SER A 244 -0.22 -2.26 18.37
CA SER A 244 1.07 -2.72 18.92
C SER A 244 1.85 -1.62 19.62
N ILE A 245 1.60 -0.34 19.28
CA ILE A 245 2.25 0.80 19.92
C ILE A 245 1.47 1.26 21.16
N VAL A 246 0.14 1.29 21.05
CA VAL A 246 -0.72 1.90 22.08
C VAL A 246 -1.07 0.91 23.20
N ARG A 247 -1.42 -0.35 22.88
CA ARG A 247 -1.91 -1.32 23.87
C ARG A 247 -0.91 -1.64 25.00
N PRO A 248 0.42 -1.72 24.75
CA PRO A 248 1.37 -1.94 25.84
C PRO A 248 1.24 -0.89 26.96
N ALA A 249 0.86 0.35 26.64
CA ALA A 249 0.65 1.41 27.61
C ALA A 249 -0.77 1.42 28.23
N THR A 250 -1.80 1.00 27.49
CA THR A 250 -3.20 1.14 27.91
C THR A 250 -3.83 -0.12 28.49
N SER A 251 -3.35 -1.30 28.13
CA SER A 251 -3.99 -2.59 28.44
C SER A 251 -4.18 -2.86 29.93
N ALA A 252 -3.21 -2.53 30.78
CA ALA A 252 -3.34 -2.70 32.22
C ALA A 252 -4.51 -1.89 32.80
N VAL A 253 -4.68 -0.65 32.33
CA VAL A 253 -5.80 0.20 32.76
C VAL A 253 -7.12 -0.27 32.15
N GLU A 254 -7.11 -0.70 30.88
CA GLU A 254 -8.30 -1.27 30.22
C GLU A 254 -8.86 -2.48 31.00
N TYR A 255 -7.98 -3.38 31.47
CA TYR A 255 -8.37 -4.55 32.28
C TYR A 255 -8.80 -4.18 33.71
N LEU A 256 -8.12 -3.22 34.34
CA LEU A 256 -8.54 -2.72 35.65
C LEU A 256 -9.93 -2.08 35.59
N ASN A 257 -10.18 -1.26 34.57
CA ASN A 257 -11.45 -0.55 34.41
C ASN A 257 -12.62 -1.48 34.11
N ILE A 258 -12.42 -2.54 33.32
CA ILE A 258 -13.49 -3.52 33.08
C ILE A 258 -13.81 -4.33 34.35
N ASP A 259 -12.81 -4.69 35.16
CA ASP A 259 -13.06 -5.32 36.46
C ASP A 259 -13.85 -4.40 37.40
N ILE A 260 -13.47 -3.12 37.51
CA ILE A 260 -14.23 -2.11 38.28
C ILE A 260 -15.69 -2.03 37.80
N ASN A 261 -15.93 -2.04 36.49
CA ASN A 261 -17.27 -2.02 35.93
C ASN A 261 -18.08 -3.27 36.30
N ILE A 262 -17.47 -4.46 36.23
CA ILE A 262 -18.09 -5.73 36.63
C ILE A 262 -18.48 -5.69 38.11
N GLN A 263 -17.55 -5.32 39.00
CA GLN A 263 -17.82 -5.27 40.44
C GLN A 263 -18.91 -4.23 40.77
N THR A 264 -18.87 -3.08 40.11
CA THR A 264 -19.91 -2.04 40.27
C THR A 264 -21.28 -2.58 39.86
N HIS A 265 -21.36 -3.31 38.75
CA HIS A 265 -22.60 -3.91 38.27
C HIS A 265 -23.13 -5.00 39.22
N LEU A 266 -22.26 -5.89 39.71
CA LEU A 266 -22.63 -6.93 40.67
C LEU A 266 -23.13 -6.37 42.00
N ALA A 267 -22.63 -5.19 42.40
CA ALA A 267 -23.11 -4.46 43.57
C ALA A 267 -24.45 -3.71 43.34
N GLY A 268 -25.08 -3.86 42.18
CA GLY A 268 -26.32 -3.16 41.80
C GLY A 268 -26.12 -1.72 41.33
N GLY A 269 -24.87 -1.29 41.16
CA GLY A 269 -24.50 0.02 40.62
C GLY A 269 -24.46 0.05 39.09
N ARG A 270 -24.31 1.26 38.53
CA ARG A 270 -24.13 1.46 37.08
C ARG A 270 -22.65 1.60 36.74
N ALA A 271 -22.16 0.75 35.84
CA ALA A 271 -20.81 0.83 35.30
C ALA A 271 -20.59 2.14 34.53
N THR A 272 -19.44 2.79 34.74
CA THR A 272 -19.12 4.12 34.17
C THR A 272 -17.70 4.24 33.62
N LYS A 273 -16.80 3.29 33.87
CA LYS A 273 -15.44 3.35 33.31
C LYS A 273 -15.48 3.13 31.81
N LEU A 274 -14.84 4.03 31.08
CA LEU A 274 -14.93 4.12 29.62
C LEU A 274 -13.78 3.37 28.95
N LEU A 275 -12.55 3.66 29.34
CA LEU A 275 -11.36 3.03 28.78
C LEU A 275 -11.28 1.57 29.24
N THR A 276 -11.86 0.68 28.44
CA THR A 276 -11.95 -0.76 28.69
C THR A 276 -11.61 -1.51 27.41
N ASP A 277 -11.21 -2.77 27.52
CA ASP A 277 -10.90 -3.61 26.36
C ASP A 277 -12.07 -3.70 25.34
N PRO A 278 -13.35 -3.86 25.77
CA PRO A 278 -14.49 -3.83 24.84
C PRO A 278 -14.72 -2.45 24.19
N ALA A 279 -14.42 -1.35 24.88
CA ALA A 279 -14.52 -0.01 24.28
C ALA A 279 -13.46 0.21 23.20
N ARG A 280 -12.25 -0.30 23.43
CA ARG A 280 -11.24 -0.35 22.37
C ARG A 280 -11.75 -1.17 21.19
N ALA A 281 -12.16 -2.43 21.42
CA ALA A 281 -12.54 -3.36 20.37
C ALA A 281 -13.77 -2.93 19.56
N PHE A 282 -14.85 -2.52 20.22
CA PHE A 282 -16.15 -2.29 19.59
C PHE A 282 -16.52 -0.82 19.39
N VAL A 283 -15.72 0.14 19.87
CA VAL A 283 -15.99 1.57 19.68
C VAL A 283 -14.82 2.26 18.98
N MET A 284 -13.61 2.19 19.55
CA MET A 284 -12.43 2.85 18.95
C MET A 284 -12.01 2.18 17.64
N THR A 285 -12.00 0.84 17.60
CA THR A 285 -11.65 0.05 16.43
C THR A 285 -12.87 -0.61 15.79
N PHE A 286 -13.94 0.16 15.58
CA PHE A 286 -15.21 -0.34 15.06
C PHE A 286 -15.07 -0.93 13.65
N GLY A 287 -15.09 -2.27 13.54
CA GLY A 287 -14.78 -2.98 12.28
C GLY A 287 -13.31 -2.89 11.88
N GLY A 288 -12.41 -2.71 12.86
CA GLY A 288 -10.96 -2.61 12.70
C GLY A 288 -10.40 -1.22 13.02
N THR A 289 -9.07 -1.07 12.94
CA THR A 289 -8.42 0.22 13.21
C THR A 289 -8.88 1.29 12.21
N GLY A 290 -9.19 2.48 12.70
CA GLY A 290 -9.78 3.57 11.92
C GLY A 290 -11.31 3.59 11.89
N ALA A 291 -11.98 2.70 12.62
CA ALA A 291 -13.44 2.57 12.58
C ALA A 291 -13.94 2.24 11.15
N THR A 292 -13.29 1.28 10.50
CA THR A 292 -13.48 0.97 9.07
C THR A 292 -14.70 0.13 8.74
N LEU A 293 -15.56 -0.23 9.71
CA LEU A 293 -16.70 -1.13 9.48
C LEU A 293 -17.50 -0.74 8.23
N VAL A 294 -17.81 0.54 8.08
CA VAL A 294 -18.65 1.07 7.00
C VAL A 294 -17.94 1.13 5.65
N VAL A 295 -16.61 1.16 5.62
CA VAL A 295 -15.83 1.49 4.42
C VAL A 295 -16.01 0.46 3.31
N PRO A 296 -15.91 -0.87 3.55
CA PRO A 296 -16.20 -1.87 2.53
C PRO A 296 -17.61 -1.79 1.97
N TYR A 297 -18.60 -1.45 2.80
CA TYR A 297 -19.99 -1.29 2.35
C TYR A 297 -20.17 -0.04 1.49
N LEU A 298 -19.49 1.06 1.83
CA LEU A 298 -19.43 2.24 0.97
C LEU A 298 -18.87 1.88 -0.41
N PHE A 299 -17.74 1.15 -0.42
CA PHE A 299 -17.11 0.69 -1.65
C PHE A 299 -18.01 -0.25 -2.45
N MET A 300 -18.66 -1.21 -1.80
CA MET A 300 -19.51 -2.21 -2.44
C MET A 300 -20.78 -1.62 -3.04
N PHE A 301 -21.46 -0.71 -2.34
CA PHE A 301 -22.78 -0.21 -2.74
C PHE A 301 -22.74 1.11 -3.50
N PHE A 302 -21.77 1.99 -3.22
CA PHE A 302 -21.78 3.36 -3.75
C PHE A 302 -20.65 3.65 -4.75
N SER A 303 -19.71 2.71 -4.99
CA SER A 303 -18.65 2.95 -5.98
C SER A 303 -19.17 2.91 -7.41
N LYS A 304 -18.71 3.88 -8.21
CA LYS A 304 -18.77 3.89 -9.65
C LYS A 304 -17.70 3.01 -10.27
N SER A 305 -16.48 3.02 -9.73
CA SER A 305 -15.39 2.20 -10.27
C SER A 305 -15.64 0.70 -10.02
N LYS A 306 -15.42 -0.11 -11.07
CA LYS A 306 -15.48 -1.57 -11.00
C LYS A 306 -14.43 -2.09 -10.01
N ARG A 307 -13.23 -1.48 -9.99
CA ARG A 307 -12.15 -1.81 -9.06
C ARG A 307 -12.56 -1.64 -7.60
N ASN A 308 -13.02 -0.45 -7.19
CA ASN A 308 -13.41 -0.23 -5.78
C ASN A 308 -14.62 -1.08 -5.39
N LYS A 309 -15.56 -1.30 -6.31
CA LYS A 309 -16.69 -2.21 -6.08
C LYS A 309 -16.24 -3.64 -5.81
N ALA A 310 -15.25 -4.14 -6.56
CA ALA A 310 -14.65 -5.45 -6.33
C ALA A 310 -13.92 -5.52 -4.98
N VAL A 311 -13.15 -4.48 -4.63
CA VAL A 311 -12.49 -4.37 -3.32
C VAL A 311 -13.51 -4.40 -2.18
N GLY A 312 -14.61 -3.63 -2.27
CA GLY A 312 -15.67 -3.65 -1.25
C GLY A 312 -16.27 -5.04 -1.06
N LYS A 313 -16.58 -5.76 -2.17
CA LYS A 313 -17.10 -7.13 -2.13
C LYS A 313 -16.11 -8.15 -1.57
N ALA A 314 -14.81 -7.98 -1.82
CA ALA A 314 -13.80 -8.89 -1.30
C ALA A 314 -13.52 -8.67 0.21
N THR A 315 -13.78 -7.47 0.72
CA THR A 315 -13.30 -7.05 2.05
C THR A 315 -14.39 -6.85 3.09
N PHE A 316 -15.68 -6.89 2.72
CA PHE A 316 -16.76 -6.65 3.69
C PHE A 316 -16.83 -7.72 4.78
N ILE A 317 -16.70 -9.01 4.44
CA ILE A 317 -16.73 -10.11 5.43
C ILE A 317 -15.62 -9.94 6.47
N PRO A 318 -14.32 -9.90 6.09
CA PRO A 318 -13.27 -9.82 7.10
C PRO A 318 -13.39 -8.54 7.95
N SER A 319 -13.73 -7.39 7.34
CA SER A 319 -13.91 -6.13 8.08
C SER A 319 -15.10 -6.15 9.04
N THR A 320 -16.16 -6.93 8.73
CA THR A 320 -17.31 -7.13 9.63
C THR A 320 -16.87 -7.77 10.95
N PHE A 321 -15.90 -8.67 10.88
CA PHE A 321 -15.27 -9.34 12.04
C PHE A 321 -14.00 -8.61 12.50
N ALA A 322 -13.89 -7.32 12.21
CA ALA A 322 -12.78 -6.43 12.59
C ALA A 322 -11.39 -6.83 12.07
N VAL A 323 -11.31 -7.78 11.13
CA VAL A 323 -10.09 -8.12 10.38
C VAL A 323 -10.04 -7.21 9.16
N ASN A 324 -9.45 -6.02 9.31
CA ASN A 324 -9.58 -4.95 8.32
C ASN A 324 -8.34 -4.74 7.43
N GLU A 325 -7.27 -5.53 7.58
CA GLU A 325 -6.12 -5.44 6.66
C GLU A 325 -6.55 -5.52 5.19
N PRO A 326 -7.51 -6.38 4.80
CA PRO A 326 -7.94 -6.43 3.40
C PRO A 326 -8.47 -5.10 2.85
N ILE A 327 -9.21 -4.31 3.63
CA ILE A 327 -9.67 -3.00 3.17
C ILE A 327 -8.56 -1.95 3.31
N LEU A 328 -7.75 -2.00 4.37
CA LEU A 328 -6.65 -1.06 4.59
C LEU A 328 -5.65 -1.08 3.43
N PHE A 329 -5.36 -2.26 2.90
CA PHE A 329 -4.42 -2.42 1.80
C PHE A 329 -5.10 -2.50 0.42
N GLY A 330 -6.29 -3.10 0.33
CA GLY A 330 -7.02 -3.23 -0.94
C GLY A 330 -7.56 -1.90 -1.49
N ALA A 331 -8.02 -1.01 -0.61
CA ALA A 331 -8.46 0.35 -0.96
C ALA A 331 -7.33 1.39 -0.83
N PRO A 332 -6.07 0.95 -0.87
CA PRO A 332 -4.91 1.48 -0.13
C PRO A 332 -5.25 2.70 0.74
N ILE A 333 -5.80 2.47 1.93
CA ILE A 333 -6.08 3.51 2.93
C ILE A 333 -4.77 3.94 3.60
N ILE A 334 -3.87 3.00 3.84
CA ILE A 334 -2.56 3.25 4.45
C ILE A 334 -1.74 4.19 3.55
N LEU A 335 -1.16 5.22 4.17
CA LEU A 335 -0.39 6.29 3.51
C LEU A 335 -1.14 7.04 2.40
N ASN A 336 -2.47 6.87 2.28
CA ASN A 336 -3.28 7.58 1.30
C ASN A 336 -3.84 8.86 1.93
N PRO A 337 -3.36 10.04 1.53
CA PRO A 337 -3.72 11.28 2.20
C PRO A 337 -5.22 11.62 2.14
N VAL A 338 -5.95 11.09 1.14
CA VAL A 338 -7.41 11.27 1.05
C VAL A 338 -8.11 10.68 2.28
N PHE A 339 -7.64 9.54 2.78
CA PHE A 339 -8.24 8.88 3.93
C PHE A 339 -7.65 9.29 5.28
N PHE A 340 -6.62 10.16 5.32
CA PHE A 340 -5.96 10.56 6.57
C PHE A 340 -6.93 11.10 7.62
N ILE A 341 -7.76 12.06 7.21
CA ILE A 341 -8.72 12.72 8.10
C ILE A 341 -9.77 11.73 8.62
N PRO A 342 -10.56 11.03 7.77
CA PRO A 342 -11.62 10.16 8.28
C PRO A 342 -11.05 8.99 9.10
N PHE A 343 -9.88 8.47 8.74
CA PHE A 343 -9.25 7.34 9.44
C PHE A 343 -8.86 7.67 10.89
N ILE A 344 -8.45 8.90 11.18
CA ILE A 344 -8.11 9.33 12.54
C ILE A 344 -9.35 9.86 13.27
N LEU A 345 -10.21 10.59 12.56
CA LEU A 345 -11.34 11.29 13.16
C LEU A 345 -12.45 10.34 13.61
N ALA A 346 -12.80 9.33 12.82
CA ALA A 346 -13.92 8.43 13.14
C ALA A 346 -13.75 7.73 14.51
N PRO A 347 -12.60 7.10 14.84
CA PRO A 347 -12.35 6.53 16.16
C PRO A 347 -12.47 7.53 17.33
N ILE A 348 -12.00 8.76 17.14
CA ILE A 348 -12.07 9.82 18.15
C ILE A 348 -13.53 10.20 18.41
N ILE A 349 -14.29 10.41 17.33
CA ILE A 349 -15.71 10.74 17.42
C ILE A 349 -16.49 9.57 18.06
N ASN A 350 -16.20 8.33 17.68
CA ASN A 350 -16.86 7.16 18.24
C ASN A 350 -16.68 7.05 19.75
N ILE A 351 -15.46 7.23 20.26
CA ILE A 351 -15.22 7.15 21.70
C ILE A 351 -15.85 8.33 22.46
N TRP A 352 -15.91 9.52 21.85
CA TRP A 352 -16.64 10.65 22.44
C TRP A 352 -18.14 10.43 22.48
N ILE A 353 -18.73 9.88 21.42
CA ILE A 353 -20.15 9.50 21.40
C ILE A 353 -20.42 8.46 22.49
N PHE A 354 -19.60 7.41 22.60
CA PHE A 354 -19.72 6.42 23.67
C PHE A 354 -19.68 7.07 25.07
N LYS A 355 -18.73 7.98 25.29
CA LYS A 355 -18.63 8.76 26.54
C LYS A 355 -19.92 9.53 26.83
N ILE A 356 -20.48 10.24 25.85
CA ILE A 356 -21.75 10.97 26.00
C ILE A 356 -22.89 10.00 26.37
N PHE A 357 -22.97 8.84 25.73
CA PHE A 357 -23.98 7.84 26.04
C PHE A 357 -23.89 7.36 27.49
N VAL A 358 -22.68 7.11 28.00
CA VAL A 358 -22.47 6.63 29.36
C VAL A 358 -22.66 7.74 30.41
N GLU A 359 -22.06 8.90 30.21
CA GLU A 359 -22.02 9.95 31.24
C GLU A 359 -23.26 10.84 31.23
N VAL A 360 -23.81 11.15 30.05
CA VAL A 360 -24.91 12.11 29.90
C VAL A 360 -26.25 11.38 29.74
N LEU A 361 -26.31 10.35 28.88
CA LEU A 361 -27.56 9.63 28.60
C LEU A 361 -27.82 8.47 29.58
N GLY A 362 -26.90 8.21 30.50
CA GLY A 362 -27.08 7.20 31.55
C GLY A 362 -26.97 5.75 31.08
N MET A 363 -26.36 5.50 29.91
CA MET A 363 -26.05 4.14 29.48
C MET A 363 -25.09 3.46 30.46
N THR A 364 -25.30 2.17 30.75
CA THR A 364 -24.30 1.35 31.44
C THR A 364 -23.08 1.17 30.54
N ALA A 365 -21.87 1.47 31.04
CA ALA A 365 -20.63 1.17 30.33
C ALA A 365 -20.43 -0.35 30.17
N PHE A 366 -19.41 -0.76 29.44
CA PHE A 366 -19.19 -2.19 29.17
C PHE A 366 -18.81 -2.96 30.43
N ILE A 367 -19.41 -4.15 30.58
CA ILE A 367 -19.31 -5.08 31.72
C ILE A 367 -18.97 -6.52 31.28
N PHE A 368 -18.94 -6.83 29.98
CA PHE A 368 -18.50 -8.13 29.46
C PHE A 368 -17.30 -7.98 28.52
N VAL A 369 -16.30 -8.84 28.71
CA VAL A 369 -15.19 -9.02 27.76
C VAL A 369 -15.61 -10.05 26.73
N LEU A 370 -15.50 -9.70 25.46
CA LEU A 370 -15.91 -10.53 24.33
C LEU A 370 -14.75 -10.65 23.35
N PRO A 371 -14.70 -11.72 22.53
CA PRO A 371 -13.77 -11.77 21.41
C PRO A 371 -13.92 -10.52 20.54
N TRP A 372 -12.80 -9.85 20.24
CA TRP A 372 -12.79 -8.63 19.43
C TRP A 372 -13.31 -8.84 18.00
N THR A 373 -13.36 -10.10 17.55
CA THR A 373 -13.89 -10.52 16.26
C THR A 373 -15.42 -10.48 16.20
N ILE A 374 -16.13 -10.35 17.32
CA ILE A 374 -17.60 -10.15 17.26
C ILE A 374 -17.89 -8.86 16.48
N PRO A 375 -18.80 -8.89 15.48
CA PRO A 375 -19.14 -7.68 14.75
C PRO A 375 -19.57 -6.56 15.70
N GLY A 376 -18.94 -5.40 15.59
CA GLY A 376 -19.16 -4.27 16.51
C GLY A 376 -20.64 -3.96 16.81
N PRO A 377 -21.56 -3.94 15.82
CA PRO A 377 -22.98 -3.70 16.08
C PRO A 377 -23.65 -4.73 17.01
N ILE A 378 -23.11 -5.95 17.06
CA ILE A 378 -23.54 -7.03 17.95
C ILE A 378 -22.75 -6.98 19.27
N GLY A 379 -21.44 -6.71 19.19
CA GLY A 379 -20.55 -6.63 20.34
C GLY A 379 -20.93 -5.53 21.33
N ILE A 380 -21.34 -4.35 20.84
CA ILE A 380 -21.72 -3.21 21.70
C ILE A 380 -22.88 -3.57 22.65
N PRO A 381 -24.04 -4.08 22.19
CA PRO A 381 -25.11 -4.46 23.11
C PRO A 381 -24.74 -5.55 24.09
N ILE A 382 -24.05 -6.60 23.64
CA ILE A 382 -23.65 -7.71 24.52
C ILE A 382 -22.68 -7.20 25.59
N ALA A 383 -21.67 -6.41 25.20
CA ALA A 383 -20.68 -5.86 26.12
C ALA A 383 -21.30 -4.98 27.20
N ALA A 384 -22.40 -4.27 26.89
CA ALA A 384 -23.15 -3.43 27.81
C ALA A 384 -24.24 -4.19 28.61
N GLY A 385 -24.28 -5.53 28.53
CA GLY A 385 -25.31 -6.34 29.18
C GLY A 385 -26.72 -6.10 28.65
N PHE A 386 -26.84 -5.85 27.35
CA PHE A 386 -28.10 -5.55 26.64
C PHE A 386 -28.83 -4.31 27.14
N HIS A 387 -28.13 -3.34 27.73
CA HIS A 387 -28.73 -2.07 28.10
C HIS A 387 -29.38 -1.39 26.86
N PRO A 388 -30.64 -0.94 26.88
CA PRO A 388 -31.35 -0.50 25.67
C PRO A 388 -30.63 0.57 24.83
N LEU A 389 -29.99 1.56 25.48
CA LEU A 389 -29.24 2.61 24.78
C LEU A 389 -28.02 2.11 23.98
N SER A 390 -27.50 0.90 24.28
CA SER A 390 -26.37 0.33 23.55
C SER A 390 -26.71 -0.08 22.11
N PHE A 391 -27.96 -0.48 21.86
CA PHE A 391 -28.45 -0.74 20.49
C PHE A 391 -28.54 0.56 19.68
N VAL A 392 -28.97 1.65 20.34
CA VAL A 392 -29.01 2.98 19.73
C VAL A 392 -27.59 3.46 19.44
N LEU A 393 -26.65 3.27 20.38
CA LEU A 393 -25.24 3.59 20.16
C LEU A 393 -24.69 2.89 18.92
N ALA A 394 -24.88 1.57 18.80
CA ALA A 394 -24.40 0.79 17.66
C ALA A 394 -24.89 1.37 16.32
N LEU A 395 -26.17 1.73 16.23
CA LEU A 395 -26.73 2.36 15.03
C LEU A 395 -26.15 3.76 14.78
N VAL A 396 -25.99 4.56 15.84
CA VAL A 396 -25.42 5.92 15.76
C VAL A 396 -23.98 5.87 15.25
N LEU A 397 -23.15 4.95 15.74
CA LEU A 397 -21.76 4.82 15.28
C LEU A 397 -21.70 4.47 13.79
N ILE A 398 -22.53 3.53 13.30
CA ILE A 398 -22.61 3.21 11.86
C ILE A 398 -22.96 4.45 11.04
N VAL A 399 -23.96 5.23 11.46
CA VAL A 399 -24.40 6.42 10.72
C VAL A 399 -23.31 7.49 10.73
N VAL A 400 -22.69 7.75 11.88
CA VAL A 400 -21.65 8.76 12.02
C VAL A 400 -20.41 8.38 11.23
N ASP A 401 -19.95 7.14 11.31
CA ASP A 401 -18.79 6.67 10.54
C ASP A 401 -19.07 6.76 9.04
N ALA A 402 -20.28 6.39 8.59
CA ALA A 402 -20.67 6.56 7.20
C ALA A 402 -20.61 8.03 6.78
N LEU A 403 -21.13 8.96 7.59
CA LEU A 403 -21.08 10.40 7.30
C LEU A 403 -19.65 10.95 7.26
N ILE A 404 -18.76 10.47 8.14
CA ILE A 404 -17.36 10.87 8.18
C ILE A 404 -16.62 10.36 6.94
N TYR A 405 -16.79 9.10 6.56
CA TYR A 405 -16.06 8.48 5.45
C TYR A 405 -16.61 8.84 4.06
N PHE A 406 -17.93 9.04 3.92
CA PHE A 406 -18.58 9.23 2.63
C PHE A 406 -17.96 10.32 1.73
N PRO A 407 -17.64 11.55 2.20
CA PRO A 407 -17.07 12.58 1.34
C PRO A 407 -15.69 12.18 0.79
N PHE A 408 -14.83 11.57 1.61
CA PHE A 408 -13.49 11.15 1.21
C PHE A 408 -13.53 9.93 0.31
N PHE A 409 -14.41 8.97 0.61
CA PHE A 409 -14.71 7.84 -0.27
C PHE A 409 -15.11 8.33 -1.66
N LYS A 410 -16.01 9.31 -1.76
CA LYS A 410 -16.49 9.83 -3.06
C LYS A 410 -15.38 10.50 -3.87
N VAL A 411 -14.49 11.27 -3.22
CA VAL A 411 -13.31 11.85 -3.89
C VAL A 411 -12.41 10.74 -4.42
N TYR A 412 -12.08 9.76 -3.58
CA TYR A 412 -11.22 8.65 -3.97
C TYR A 412 -11.83 7.80 -5.10
N ASP A 413 -13.13 7.49 -5.04
CA ASP A 413 -13.79 6.69 -6.06
C ASP A 413 -13.91 7.42 -7.39
N ASN A 414 -14.15 8.74 -7.40
CA ASN A 414 -14.09 9.52 -8.63
C ASN A 414 -12.69 9.47 -9.24
N GLN A 415 -11.62 9.67 -8.45
CA GLN A 415 -10.24 9.56 -8.96
C GLN A 415 -9.95 8.20 -9.60
N VAL A 416 -10.42 7.12 -8.99
CA VAL A 416 -10.23 5.76 -9.51
C VAL A 416 -11.12 5.51 -10.73
N TYR A 417 -12.35 5.99 -10.71
CA TYR A 417 -13.30 5.84 -11.80
C TYR A 417 -12.84 6.59 -13.05
N ASP A 418 -12.35 7.83 -12.91
CA ASP A 418 -11.87 8.64 -14.02
C ASP A 418 -10.66 7.95 -14.70
N ASN A 419 -9.76 7.35 -13.91
CA ASN A 419 -8.68 6.51 -14.45
C ASN A 419 -9.20 5.26 -15.16
N GLN A 420 -10.25 4.63 -14.63
CA GLN A 420 -10.80 3.40 -15.22
C GLN A 420 -11.63 3.67 -16.49
N VAL A 421 -12.39 4.76 -16.55
CA VAL A 421 -13.10 5.19 -17.77
C VAL A 421 -12.08 5.44 -18.87
N TYR A 422 -11.00 6.15 -18.53
CA TYR A 422 -9.88 6.35 -19.44
C TYR A 422 -9.27 5.03 -19.94
N GLU A 423 -9.14 4.00 -19.09
CA GLU A 423 -8.68 2.66 -19.48
C GLU A 423 -9.71 1.88 -20.33
N ASP A 424 -10.99 1.91 -19.96
CA ASP A 424 -12.09 1.21 -20.66
C ASP A 424 -12.32 1.84 -22.05
N GLU A 425 -12.19 3.16 -22.20
CA GLU A 425 -12.25 3.86 -23.50
C GLU A 425 -11.11 3.43 -24.43
N LEU A 426 -9.87 3.38 -23.92
CA LEU A 426 -8.73 2.84 -24.67
C LEU A 426 -8.96 1.39 -25.12
N ALA A 427 -9.50 0.53 -24.25
CA ALA A 427 -9.74 -0.87 -24.56
C ALA A 427 -10.90 -1.08 -25.55
N ALA A 428 -11.94 -0.25 -25.50
CA ALA A 428 -13.09 -0.34 -26.40
C ALA A 428 -12.76 0.10 -27.84
N GLU A 429 -11.84 1.04 -28.01
CA GLU A 429 -11.33 1.45 -29.32
C GLU A 429 -10.46 0.35 -29.94
N THR A 430 -9.62 -0.31 -29.12
CA THR A 430 -8.80 -1.46 -29.55
C THR A 430 -9.63 -2.61 -30.16
N ASN A 431 -10.77 -2.96 -29.55
CA ASN A 431 -11.61 -4.07 -30.00
C ASN A 431 -12.43 -3.75 -31.28
N LYS A 432 -12.64 -2.47 -31.59
CA LYS A 432 -13.35 -2.06 -32.82
C LYS A 432 -12.48 -2.22 -34.07
N ASP A 433 -11.16 -2.06 -33.94
CA ASP A 433 -10.22 -2.23 -35.04
C ASP A 433 -9.90 -3.70 -35.32
N GLU A 434 -10.00 -4.60 -34.34
CA GLU A 434 -9.90 -6.04 -34.56
C GLU A 434 -11.14 -6.62 -35.26
N ASN A 435 -12.35 -6.18 -34.92
CA ASN A 435 -13.57 -6.65 -35.59
C ASN A 435 -13.71 -6.11 -37.03
N LYS A 436 -13.21 -4.91 -37.33
CA LYS A 436 -13.11 -4.41 -38.72
C LYS A 436 -12.13 -5.23 -39.57
N ALA A 437 -11.08 -5.80 -38.97
CA ALA A 437 -10.15 -6.68 -39.70
C ALA A 437 -10.75 -8.07 -40.01
N ILE A 438 -11.77 -8.50 -39.25
CA ILE A 438 -12.48 -9.77 -39.45
C ILE A 438 -13.62 -9.61 -40.47
N ASP A 439 -14.40 -8.53 -40.42
CA ASP A 439 -15.47 -8.26 -41.41
C ASP A 439 -14.93 -8.04 -42.84
N VAL A 440 -13.69 -7.58 -43.00
CA VAL A 440 -13.05 -7.39 -44.31
C VAL A 440 -12.58 -8.74 -44.92
N GLN A 441 -12.49 -9.82 -44.14
CA GLN A 441 -12.06 -11.13 -44.64
C GLN A 441 -13.21 -12.02 -45.16
N GLU A 442 -14.48 -11.73 -44.84
CA GLU A 442 -15.61 -12.54 -45.33
C GLU A 442 -16.22 -12.06 -46.67
N GLU A 443 -15.90 -10.85 -47.15
CA GLU A 443 -16.63 -10.26 -48.30
C GLU A 443 -15.89 -10.24 -49.66
N ASN A 444 -14.68 -10.81 -49.80
CA ASN A 444 -13.96 -10.79 -51.08
C ASN A 444 -13.71 -12.20 -51.67
N THR A 445 -14.66 -12.66 -52.48
CA THR A 445 -14.39 -13.63 -53.55
C THR A 445 -14.74 -13.06 -54.94
N VAL A 446 -13.77 -13.19 -55.85
CA VAL A 446 -13.79 -13.06 -57.33
C VAL A 446 -13.34 -11.70 -57.92
N PRO A 447 -12.43 -11.69 -58.93
CA PRO A 447 -11.65 -10.50 -59.31
C PRO A 447 -12.11 -9.82 -60.61
N ASN A 448 -11.77 -8.53 -60.78
CA ASN A 448 -11.43 -7.93 -62.08
C ASN A 448 -10.70 -6.58 -61.88
N THR A 449 -9.57 -6.41 -62.59
CA THR A 449 -8.78 -5.18 -62.77
C THR A 449 -9.30 -4.37 -63.97
N PRO A 450 -8.80 -3.15 -64.28
CA PRO A 450 -8.25 -2.06 -63.45
C PRO A 450 -8.90 -0.69 -63.77
N GLU A 451 -8.77 0.31 -62.89
CA GLU A 451 -8.72 1.72 -63.33
C GLU A 451 -7.94 2.57 -62.30
N ILE A 452 -7.12 3.48 -62.85
CA ILE A 452 -6.16 4.35 -62.17
C ILE A 452 -6.86 5.62 -61.71
N SER A 453 -6.64 6.06 -60.46
CA SER A 453 -6.63 7.49 -60.12
C SER A 453 -5.85 7.76 -58.83
N ASP A 454 -4.69 8.39 -59.01
CA ASP A 454 -4.11 9.52 -58.27
C ASP A 454 -4.07 9.52 -56.72
N ASP A 455 -2.83 9.35 -56.24
CA ASP A 455 -2.11 10.13 -55.22
C ASP A 455 -2.83 10.61 -53.95
N VAL A 456 -2.40 10.03 -52.81
CA VAL A 456 -1.85 10.83 -51.69
C VAL A 456 -0.57 10.13 -51.19
N VAL A 457 0.56 10.77 -51.44
CA VAL A 457 1.90 10.46 -50.90
C VAL A 457 1.97 10.98 -49.44
N PRO A 458 2.67 10.30 -48.51
CA PRO A 458 2.78 10.73 -47.12
C PRO A 458 3.44 12.10 -46.98
N THR A 459 2.96 12.94 -46.06
CA THR A 459 3.49 14.29 -45.81
C THR A 459 4.74 14.36 -44.92
N THR A 460 5.45 13.25 -44.70
CA THR A 460 6.66 13.22 -43.88
C THR A 460 7.71 12.29 -44.49
N ASN A 461 8.50 12.82 -45.44
CA ASN A 461 9.72 12.20 -45.93
C ASN A 461 10.82 12.25 -44.85
N ILE A 462 10.73 11.40 -43.83
CA ILE A 462 11.84 11.16 -42.89
C ILE A 462 12.49 9.82 -43.28
N VAL A 463 13.57 9.89 -44.06
CA VAL A 463 14.43 8.73 -44.33
C VAL A 463 15.33 8.53 -43.10
N LEU A 464 15.06 7.50 -42.31
CA LEU A 464 15.90 7.10 -41.18
C LEU A 464 16.97 6.11 -41.67
N ASP A 465 18.24 6.35 -41.31
CA ASP A 465 19.38 5.49 -41.72
C ASP A 465 19.43 4.14 -40.98
N ASP A 466 18.82 4.03 -39.79
CA ASP A 466 18.86 2.84 -38.92
C ASP A 466 17.47 2.55 -38.28
N LYS A 467 17.20 1.27 -37.99
CA LYS A 467 15.97 0.83 -37.30
C LYS A 467 15.87 1.43 -35.90
N LYS A 468 14.76 2.13 -35.61
CA LYS A 468 14.52 2.81 -34.33
C LYS A 468 13.65 1.97 -33.39
N HIS A 469 14.11 1.79 -32.17
CA HIS A 469 13.43 1.03 -31.14
C HIS A 469 12.67 1.97 -30.18
N VAL A 470 11.37 1.77 -30.01
CA VAL A 470 10.48 2.60 -29.20
C VAL A 470 9.93 1.82 -28.03
N LEU A 471 10.10 2.29 -26.80
CA LEU A 471 9.50 1.71 -25.62
C LEU A 471 8.27 2.53 -25.20
N VAL A 472 7.11 1.90 -25.21
CA VAL A 472 5.88 2.50 -24.67
C VAL A 472 5.70 2.04 -23.23
N LEU A 473 5.54 2.98 -22.29
CA LEU A 473 5.42 2.68 -20.86
C LEU A 473 4.06 3.06 -20.29
N CYS A 474 3.43 2.13 -19.57
CA CYS A 474 2.25 2.39 -18.75
C CYS A 474 2.37 1.75 -17.35
N ALA A 475 1.34 1.81 -16.51
CA ALA A 475 1.40 1.28 -15.15
C ALA A 475 1.49 -0.26 -15.07
N GLY A 476 0.96 -0.99 -16.06
CA GLY A 476 0.80 -2.46 -15.99
C GLY A 476 0.90 -3.21 -17.32
N GLY A 477 1.51 -2.63 -18.36
CA GLY A 477 1.74 -3.27 -19.67
C GLY A 477 0.57 -3.24 -20.66
N GLY A 478 -0.69 -3.21 -20.18
CA GLY A 478 -1.87 -3.27 -21.06
C GLY A 478 -1.99 -2.07 -22.01
N THR A 479 -2.04 -0.85 -21.46
CA THR A 479 -2.15 0.40 -22.25
C THR A 479 -0.95 0.61 -23.19
N SER A 480 0.27 0.22 -22.78
CA SER A 480 1.46 0.37 -23.61
C SER A 480 1.46 -0.56 -24.82
N GLY A 481 0.83 -1.74 -24.71
CA GLY A 481 0.60 -2.67 -25.83
C GLY A 481 -0.16 -2.04 -26.99
N LEU A 482 -1.09 -1.14 -26.69
CA LEU A 482 -1.96 -0.55 -27.71
C LEU A 482 -1.19 0.35 -28.67
N LEU A 483 -0.41 1.28 -28.11
CA LEU A 483 0.39 2.18 -28.95
C LEU A 483 1.57 1.45 -29.60
N SER A 484 2.22 0.49 -28.91
CA SER A 484 3.31 -0.27 -29.54
C SER A 484 2.81 -1.09 -30.73
N ASN A 485 1.62 -1.70 -30.62
CA ASN A 485 1.02 -2.44 -31.73
C ASN A 485 0.59 -1.53 -32.88
N ALA A 486 0.05 -0.34 -32.59
CA ALA A 486 -0.27 0.65 -33.63
C ALA A 486 1.00 1.08 -34.38
N LEU A 487 2.09 1.36 -33.67
CA LEU A 487 3.38 1.71 -34.25
C LEU A 487 3.96 0.57 -35.10
N ASN A 488 3.91 -0.67 -34.62
CA ASN A 488 4.41 -1.83 -35.38
C ASN A 488 3.56 -2.10 -36.63
N LYS A 489 2.23 -2.01 -36.55
CA LYS A 489 1.34 -2.15 -37.72
C LYS A 489 1.60 -1.07 -38.77
N ALA A 490 1.82 0.17 -38.35
CA ALA A 490 2.21 1.24 -39.26
C ALA A 490 3.57 0.95 -39.89
N SER A 491 4.53 0.51 -39.08
CA SER A 491 5.87 0.18 -39.55
C SER A 491 5.87 -0.91 -40.61
N GLU A 492 5.09 -1.98 -40.43
CA GLU A 492 4.94 -3.05 -41.41
C GLU A 492 4.21 -2.56 -42.68
N LYS A 493 3.16 -1.75 -42.53
CA LYS A 493 2.35 -1.26 -43.65
C LYS A 493 3.14 -0.29 -44.55
N TYR A 494 3.97 0.55 -43.95
CA TYR A 494 4.71 1.61 -44.65
C TYR A 494 6.21 1.29 -44.83
N ASP A 495 6.63 0.06 -44.51
CA ASP A 495 8.03 -0.39 -44.53
C ASP A 495 8.98 0.58 -43.78
N ALA A 496 8.49 1.15 -42.68
CA ALA A 496 9.27 2.08 -41.88
C ALA A 496 10.29 1.32 -41.02
N PRO A 497 11.50 1.87 -40.80
CA PRO A 497 12.51 1.25 -39.95
C PRO A 497 12.22 1.57 -38.47
N LEU A 498 11.07 1.09 -37.95
CA LEU A 498 10.62 1.32 -36.57
C LEU A 498 10.23 -0.01 -35.91
N GLU A 499 10.49 -0.15 -34.62
CA GLU A 499 10.01 -1.28 -33.81
C GLU A 499 9.62 -0.79 -32.43
N ALA A 500 8.40 -1.07 -32.01
CA ALA A 500 7.86 -0.63 -30.74
C ALA A 500 7.56 -1.80 -29.79
N THR A 501 7.94 -1.64 -28.53
CA THR A 501 7.72 -2.63 -27.47
C THR A 501 6.91 -2.02 -26.34
N ALA A 502 6.02 -2.82 -25.75
CA ALA A 502 5.27 -2.44 -24.56
C ALA A 502 6.03 -2.77 -23.27
N GLY A 503 5.98 -1.87 -22.30
CA GLY A 503 6.55 -2.08 -20.97
C GLY A 503 5.66 -1.56 -19.85
N SER A 504 5.91 -2.08 -18.65
CA SER A 504 5.36 -1.57 -17.39
C SER A 504 6.38 -0.72 -16.64
N TYR A 505 5.89 0.39 -16.11
CA TYR A 505 6.65 1.23 -15.20
C TYR A 505 7.03 0.43 -13.94
N GLY A 506 8.30 0.53 -13.54
CA GLY A 506 8.91 -0.29 -12.50
C GLY A 506 9.67 -1.52 -13.03
N SER A 507 9.32 -2.04 -14.21
CA SER A 507 10.03 -3.17 -14.86
C SER A 507 10.94 -2.73 -16.02
N HIS A 508 10.74 -1.51 -16.52
CA HIS A 508 11.48 -0.92 -17.62
C HIS A 508 12.97 -0.60 -17.38
N ASN A 509 13.43 -0.58 -16.12
CA ASN A 509 14.74 -0.04 -15.75
C ASN A 509 15.92 -0.78 -16.42
N ASP A 510 15.78 -2.09 -16.62
CA ASP A 510 16.87 -2.94 -17.14
C ASP A 510 16.88 -3.05 -18.66
N ILE A 511 15.74 -2.75 -19.31
CA ILE A 511 15.55 -2.83 -20.77
C ILE A 511 15.68 -1.47 -21.45
N LEU A 512 15.67 -0.37 -20.68
CA LEU A 512 15.65 1.00 -21.19
C LEU A 512 16.76 1.29 -22.21
N LYS A 513 17.96 0.75 -21.99
CA LYS A 513 19.14 0.90 -22.85
C LYS A 513 18.98 0.34 -24.28
N ASP A 514 17.96 -0.49 -24.51
CA ASP A 514 17.74 -1.17 -25.80
C ASP A 514 16.80 -0.34 -26.71
N TYR A 515 16.47 0.91 -26.34
CA TYR A 515 15.50 1.76 -27.03
C TYR A 515 16.05 3.17 -27.32
N ASP A 516 15.60 3.76 -28.42
CA ASP A 516 15.97 5.12 -28.86
C ASP A 516 14.97 6.19 -28.40
N LEU A 517 13.71 5.80 -28.17
CA LEU A 517 12.63 6.69 -27.72
C LEU A 517 11.76 5.97 -26.68
N VAL A 518 11.38 6.70 -25.63
CA VAL A 518 10.38 6.26 -24.65
C VAL A 518 9.14 7.12 -24.74
N VAL A 519 7.98 6.49 -24.89
CA VAL A 519 6.66 7.13 -24.89
C VAL A 519 5.93 6.80 -23.61
N LEU A 520 5.70 7.80 -22.76
CA LEU A 520 4.91 7.63 -21.55
C LEU A 520 3.43 7.74 -21.84
N ALA A 521 2.70 6.69 -21.44
CA ALA A 521 1.27 6.74 -21.31
C ALA A 521 0.87 7.70 -20.16
N PRO A 522 -0.32 8.33 -20.23
CA PRO A 522 -0.72 9.36 -19.29
C PRO A 522 -0.75 8.92 -17.82
N GLN A 523 -1.01 7.64 -17.54
CA GLN A 523 -1.07 7.11 -16.17
C GLN A 523 0.27 7.19 -15.44
N VAL A 524 1.37 7.11 -16.19
CA VAL A 524 2.74 7.19 -15.64
C VAL A 524 3.39 8.54 -15.90
N ALA A 525 2.65 9.50 -16.46
CA ALA A 525 3.15 10.85 -16.74
C ALA A 525 3.55 11.61 -15.46
N SER A 526 2.97 11.27 -14.30
CA SER A 526 3.42 11.80 -13.00
C SER A 526 4.85 11.41 -12.64
N ASN A 527 5.38 10.34 -13.27
CA ASN A 527 6.77 9.90 -13.16
C ASN A 527 7.67 10.46 -14.28
N TYR A 528 7.18 11.38 -15.12
CA TYR A 528 7.94 11.94 -16.26
C TYR A 528 9.31 12.46 -15.86
N GLU A 529 9.39 13.27 -14.81
CA GLU A 529 10.68 13.82 -14.34
C GLU A 529 11.64 12.75 -13.81
N THR A 530 11.12 11.62 -13.35
CA THR A 530 11.94 10.49 -12.91
C THR A 530 12.51 9.77 -14.13
N ILE A 531 11.64 9.38 -15.07
CA ILE A 531 12.04 8.64 -16.27
C ILE A 531 12.92 9.51 -17.16
N LYS A 532 12.68 10.83 -17.20
CA LYS A 532 13.50 11.79 -17.96
C LYS A 532 14.96 11.72 -17.56
N LYS A 533 15.25 11.60 -16.25
CA LYS A 533 16.62 11.43 -15.78
C LYS A 533 17.25 10.13 -16.28
N ASP A 534 16.47 9.05 -16.31
CA ASP A 534 16.95 7.74 -16.75
C ASP A 534 17.20 7.74 -18.27
N THR A 535 16.32 8.36 -19.04
CA THR A 535 16.45 8.49 -20.50
C THR A 535 17.56 9.45 -20.91
N ASP A 536 17.66 10.62 -20.25
CA ASP A 536 18.72 11.62 -20.53
C ASP A 536 20.12 11.02 -20.30
N LYS A 537 20.30 10.15 -19.29
CA LYS A 537 21.56 9.43 -19.02
C LYS A 537 21.95 8.47 -20.14
N LEU A 538 20.98 7.91 -20.84
CA LEU A 538 21.17 6.92 -21.89
C LEU A 538 21.15 7.57 -23.29
N GLY A 539 20.95 8.89 -23.39
CA GLY A 539 20.78 9.59 -24.66
C GLY A 539 19.45 9.29 -25.36
N ILE A 540 18.48 8.77 -24.62
CA ILE A 540 17.18 8.32 -25.13
C ILE A 540 16.20 9.49 -25.07
N LYS A 541 15.43 9.69 -26.14
CA LYS A 541 14.40 10.73 -26.15
C LYS A 541 13.21 10.27 -25.30
N LEU A 542 12.62 11.19 -24.54
CA LEU A 542 11.42 10.91 -23.73
C LEU A 542 10.31 11.86 -24.12
N ILE A 543 9.15 11.28 -24.42
CA ILE A 543 7.93 12.05 -24.65
C ILE A 543 6.84 11.55 -23.71
N LYS A 544 6.04 12.49 -23.20
CA LYS A 544 4.78 12.18 -22.54
C LYS A 544 3.65 12.58 -23.46
N THR A 545 2.60 11.81 -23.38
CA THR A 545 1.36 12.07 -24.10
C THR A 545 0.30 12.56 -23.11
N LYS A 546 -0.64 13.36 -23.60
CA LYS A 546 -1.88 13.66 -22.88
C LYS A 546 -2.94 12.61 -23.20
N GLY A 547 -3.97 12.48 -22.36
CA GLY A 547 -5.05 11.50 -22.54
C GLY A 547 -5.61 11.44 -23.96
N GLN A 548 -6.16 12.54 -24.46
CA GLN A 548 -6.72 12.61 -25.81
C GLN A 548 -5.69 12.45 -26.93
N GLU A 549 -4.45 12.89 -26.70
CA GLU A 549 -3.36 12.77 -27.66
C GLU A 549 -2.96 11.30 -27.82
N TYR A 550 -2.76 10.58 -26.71
CA TYR A 550 -2.41 9.17 -26.69
C TYR A 550 -3.47 8.31 -27.38
N ILE A 551 -4.75 8.58 -27.07
CA ILE A 551 -5.89 7.93 -27.73
C ILE A 551 -5.85 8.16 -29.25
N SER A 552 -5.60 9.40 -29.67
CA SER A 552 -5.52 9.71 -31.10
C SER A 552 -4.35 9.02 -31.81
N LEU A 553 -3.28 8.71 -31.09
CA LEU A 553 -2.11 7.99 -31.61
C LEU A 553 -2.34 6.48 -31.62
N THR A 554 -3.10 5.92 -30.68
CA THR A 554 -3.42 4.48 -30.70
C THR A 554 -4.38 4.11 -31.83
N ASN A 555 -5.28 5.03 -32.20
CA ASN A 555 -6.35 4.77 -33.17
C ASN A 555 -5.96 5.06 -34.63
N ASP A 556 -4.80 5.70 -34.84
CA ASP A 556 -4.33 6.09 -36.17
C ASP A 556 -2.85 5.70 -36.28
N PRO A 557 -2.56 4.47 -36.77
CA PRO A 557 -1.20 3.96 -36.90
C PRO A 557 -0.26 4.90 -37.68
N GLU A 558 -0.77 5.55 -38.73
CA GLU A 558 0.02 6.48 -39.55
C GLU A 558 0.38 7.72 -38.74
N LYS A 559 -0.61 8.31 -38.06
CA LYS A 559 -0.37 9.43 -37.14
C LYS A 559 0.51 9.06 -35.95
N ALA A 560 0.41 7.83 -35.45
CA ALA A 560 1.27 7.30 -34.39
C ALA A 560 2.73 7.27 -34.84
N MET A 561 2.95 6.73 -36.03
CA MET A 561 4.25 6.63 -36.67
C MET A 561 4.82 8.02 -36.95
N ASP A 562 4.06 8.92 -37.59
CA ASP A 562 4.47 10.30 -37.84
C ASP A 562 4.81 11.04 -36.55
N PHE A 563 3.99 10.88 -35.51
CA PHE A 563 4.23 11.49 -34.20
C PHE A 563 5.53 11.02 -33.56
N VAL A 564 5.90 9.76 -33.75
CA VAL A 564 7.14 9.16 -33.23
C VAL A 564 8.34 9.52 -34.10
N LEU A 565 8.19 9.48 -35.43
CA LEU A 565 9.22 9.83 -36.41
C LEU A 565 9.60 11.31 -36.33
N ASP A 566 8.64 12.21 -36.08
CA ASP A 566 8.89 13.64 -35.81
C ASP A 566 9.73 13.88 -34.54
N LYS A 567 9.92 12.85 -33.70
CA LYS A 567 10.78 12.94 -32.52
C LYS A 567 12.17 12.40 -32.75
N PHE A 568 12.47 11.75 -33.88
CA PHE A 568 13.83 11.36 -34.24
C PHE A 568 14.53 12.49 -35.01
#